data_AF-A0A7V4UND4-F1
#
_entry.id   AF-A0A7V4UND4-F1
#
_cell.length_a   1.000
_cell.length_b   1.000
_cell.length_c   1.000
_cell.angle_alpha   90.00
_cell.angle_beta   90.00
_cell.angle_gamma   90.00
#
_symmetry.space_group_name_H-M   'P 1'
#
loop_
_entity.id
_entity.type
_entity.pdbx_description
1 polymer ?
#
loop_
_entity_poly.entity_id
_entity_poly.type
_entity_poly.pdbx_seq_one_letter_code
_entity_poly.pdbx_strand_id
1 'polypeptide(L)'
;MDYIFRWLATKFLDGEAQEEVGVVKSEREPEEAGKKVVSLGPRGGAPVAATISSVTSLYQQDAPPCPDCGAIMIRSGACYKCMNCGAVSGCS
;
A
#
# COMPACT_ATOMS: atom_id res chain seq x y z
N MET A 1 2.04 -17.87 1.11
CA MET A 1 2.49 -16.62 1.78
C MET A 1 3.86 -16.18 1.25
N ASP A 2 4.16 -16.52 -0.01
CA ASP A 2 5.52 -16.51 -0.56
C ASP A 2 5.75 -15.32 -1.51
N TYR A 3 4.67 -14.62 -1.86
CA TYR A 3 4.70 -13.48 -2.77
C TYR A 3 5.37 -12.25 -2.14
N ILE A 4 5.26 -12.06 -0.81
CA ILE A 4 5.92 -10.95 -0.11
C ILE A 4 7.44 -11.12 -0.11
N PHE A 5 7.94 -12.34 0.11
CA PHE A 5 9.37 -12.63 0.08
C PHE A 5 9.94 -12.53 -1.32
N ARG A 6 9.18 -12.98 -2.34
CA ARG A 6 9.58 -12.77 -3.74
C ARG A 6 9.62 -11.29 -4.11
N TRP A 7 8.65 -10.50 -3.64
CA TRP A 7 8.64 -9.05 -3.85
C TRP A 7 9.82 -8.35 -3.16
N LEU A 8 10.08 -8.67 -1.89
CA LEU A 8 11.25 -8.17 -1.16
C LEU A 8 12.53 -8.58 -1.88
N ALA A 9 12.60 -9.80 -2.40
CA ALA A 9 13.78 -10.29 -3.10
C ALA A 9 14.07 -9.50 -4.38
N THR A 10 13.03 -9.21 -5.18
CA THR A 10 13.16 -8.37 -6.38
C THR A 10 13.52 -6.92 -6.11
N LYS A 11 13.30 -6.42 -4.89
CA LYS A 11 13.51 -5.01 -4.54
C LYS A 11 14.81 -4.72 -3.82
N PHE A 12 15.30 -5.65 -3.02
CA PHE A 12 16.40 -5.39 -2.08
C PHE A 12 17.65 -6.24 -2.33
N LEU A 13 17.56 -7.36 -3.05
CA LEU A 13 18.75 -8.11 -3.44
C LEU A 13 19.36 -7.54 -4.72
N ASP A 14 20.69 -7.60 -4.79
CA ASP A 14 21.45 -7.28 -6.00
C ASP A 14 21.30 -8.39 -7.06
N GLY A 15 21.73 -8.13 -8.29
CA GLY A 15 21.48 -9.03 -9.43
C GLY A 15 21.98 -10.46 -9.19
N GLU A 16 23.21 -10.62 -8.72
CA GLU A 16 23.82 -11.93 -8.43
C GLU A 16 23.09 -12.67 -7.29
N ALA A 17 22.65 -11.93 -6.28
CA ALA A 17 21.96 -12.52 -5.14
C ALA A 17 20.49 -12.89 -5.47
N GLN A 18 19.87 -12.21 -6.45
CA GLN A 18 18.58 -12.61 -7.00
C GLN A 18 18.66 -13.95 -7.75
N GLU A 19 19.78 -14.22 -8.44
CA GLU A 19 20.00 -15.49 -9.15
C GLU A 19 20.23 -16.66 -8.18
N GLU A 20 21.01 -16.44 -7.12
CA GLU A 20 21.26 -17.45 -6.08
C GLU A 20 19.96 -17.88 -5.38
N VAL A 21 19.05 -16.93 -5.13
CA VAL A 21 17.74 -17.22 -4.52
C VAL A 21 16.66 -17.59 -5.55
N GLY A 22 17.02 -17.77 -6.82
CA GLY A 22 16.13 -18.28 -7.88
C GLY A 22 14.99 -17.32 -8.26
N VAL A 23 15.19 -16.01 -8.11
CA VAL A 23 14.22 -14.99 -8.54
C VAL A 23 14.30 -14.87 -10.06
N VAL A 24 13.43 -15.62 -10.76
CA VAL A 24 13.33 -15.60 -12.22
C VAL A 24 13.09 -14.16 -12.70
N LYS A 25 14.15 -13.50 -13.16
CA LYS A 25 14.07 -12.26 -13.91
C LYS A 25 13.50 -12.64 -15.27
N SER A 26 12.25 -12.25 -15.54
CA SER A 26 11.68 -12.45 -16.88
C SER A 26 12.44 -11.52 -17.82
N GLU A 27 13.43 -12.08 -18.53
CA GLU A 27 14.11 -11.45 -19.65
C GLU A 27 13.06 -10.98 -20.65
N ARG A 28 12.83 -9.67 -20.69
CA ARG A 28 12.49 -8.99 -21.94
C ARG A 28 13.76 -8.30 -22.38
N GLU A 29 14.52 -8.96 -23.23
CA GLU A 29 15.44 -8.25 -24.10
C GLU A 29 14.61 -7.33 -25.01
N PRO A 30 15.06 -6.09 -25.20
CA PRO A 30 15.97 -5.87 -26.30
C PRO A 30 17.24 -5.11 -25.90
N GLU A 31 18.25 -5.34 -26.73
CA GLU A 31 19.58 -4.75 -26.80
C GLU A 31 19.73 -3.25 -26.47
N GLU A 32 20.95 -2.98 -25.98
CA GLU A 32 21.80 -1.79 -26.16
C GLU A 32 21.18 -0.38 -26.11
N ALA A 33 21.61 0.40 -25.11
CA ALA A 33 22.50 1.54 -25.35
C ALA A 33 22.72 2.30 -24.04
N GLY A 34 23.99 2.48 -23.68
CA GLY A 34 24.38 3.15 -22.45
C GLY A 34 23.96 4.62 -22.39
N LYS A 35 23.64 5.06 -21.16
CA LYS A 35 24.02 6.41 -20.71
C LYS A 35 24.11 6.43 -19.19
N LYS A 36 25.35 6.53 -18.68
CA LYS A 36 25.59 7.05 -17.33
C LYS A 36 25.02 8.46 -17.29
N VAL A 37 24.04 8.70 -16.42
CA VAL A 37 23.66 10.05 -16.03
C VAL A 37 23.62 10.09 -14.52
N VAL A 38 24.73 10.58 -13.95
CA VAL A 38 24.69 11.19 -12.62
C VAL A 38 23.77 12.40 -12.75
N SER A 39 22.64 12.40 -12.06
CA SER A 39 21.90 13.63 -11.80
C SER A 39 21.03 13.51 -10.54
N LEU A 40 21.49 14.25 -9.53
CA LEU A 40 20.79 14.93 -8.45
C LEU A 40 19.43 14.37 -7.99
N GLY A 41 19.40 13.95 -6.73
CA GLY A 41 18.17 13.59 -6.03
C GLY A 41 17.12 14.71 -6.02
N PRO A 42 15.84 14.38 -6.19
CA PRO A 42 14.76 15.29 -5.86
C PRO A 42 14.58 15.29 -4.34
N ARG A 43 14.91 16.41 -3.71
CA ARG A 43 14.16 16.85 -2.52
C ARG A 43 12.71 17.03 -2.95
N GLY A 44 11.79 16.39 -2.23
CA GLY A 44 10.34 16.61 -2.35
C GLY A 44 9.61 15.40 -2.92
N GLY A 45 8.87 14.71 -2.06
CA GLY A 45 8.05 13.58 -2.49
C GLY A 45 7.37 12.81 -1.36
N ALA A 46 6.75 13.51 -0.40
CA ALA A 46 5.60 12.93 0.30
C ALA A 46 4.32 13.39 -0.44
N PRO A 47 3.22 12.61 -0.51
CA PRO A 47 3.03 11.19 -0.21
C PRO A 47 2.32 10.43 -1.38
N VAL A 48 2.89 9.32 -1.86
CA VAL A 48 2.22 8.46 -2.87
C VAL A 48 1.17 7.51 -2.26
N ALA A 49 0.69 7.81 -1.06
CA ALA A 49 -0.38 7.08 -0.35
C ALA A 49 -1.66 7.92 -0.11
N ALA A 50 -1.78 9.10 -0.73
CA ALA A 50 -2.85 10.04 -0.43
C ALA A 50 -4.05 10.03 -1.40
N THR A 51 -3.97 9.35 -2.55
CA THR A 51 -5.03 9.50 -3.57
C THR A 51 -6.23 8.57 -3.35
N ILE A 52 -6.05 7.43 -2.69
CA ILE A 52 -7.17 6.53 -2.30
C ILE A 52 -7.64 6.87 -0.87
N SER A 53 -6.72 7.34 -0.02
CA SER A 53 -7.00 7.71 1.37
C SER A 53 -7.79 9.02 1.53
N SER A 54 -7.73 9.93 0.55
CA SER A 54 -8.39 11.23 0.64
C SER A 54 -9.91 11.10 0.59
N VAL A 55 -10.44 10.20 -0.25
CA VAL A 55 -11.88 10.00 -0.39
C VAL A 55 -12.46 9.37 0.88
N THR A 56 -11.79 8.37 1.45
CA THR A 56 -12.22 7.75 2.72
C THR A 56 -12.02 8.68 3.92
N SER A 57 -10.96 9.48 3.95
CA SER A 57 -10.69 10.42 5.06
C SER A 57 -11.76 11.52 5.16
N LEU A 58 -12.24 12.04 4.03
CA LEU A 58 -13.28 13.07 4.03
C LEU A 58 -14.63 12.57 4.58
N TYR A 59 -14.95 11.28 4.40
CA TYR A 59 -16.20 10.69 4.90
C TYR A 59 -16.09 10.03 6.29
N GLN A 60 -14.92 10.10 6.93
CA GLN A 60 -14.65 9.49 8.23
C GLN A 60 -14.44 10.51 9.36
N GLN A 61 -14.66 11.81 9.12
CA GLN A 61 -14.43 12.86 10.12
C GLN A 61 -15.38 12.75 11.33
N ASP A 62 -16.61 12.28 11.12
CA ASP A 62 -17.63 12.15 12.17
C ASP A 62 -17.77 10.71 12.70
N ALA A 63 -16.74 9.88 12.56
CA ALA A 63 -16.82 8.46 12.91
C ALA A 63 -16.59 8.23 14.41
N PRO A 64 -17.64 7.86 15.19
CA PRO A 64 -17.44 7.57 16.60
C PRO A 64 -16.67 6.25 16.79
N PRO A 65 -15.96 6.08 17.92
CA PRO A 65 -15.46 4.78 18.33
C PRO A 65 -16.63 3.83 18.63
N CYS A 66 -16.45 2.55 18.33
CA CYS A 66 -17.45 1.51 18.60
C CYS A 66 -17.69 1.38 20.11
N PRO A 67 -18.96 1.38 20.60
CA PRO A 67 -19.26 1.26 22.03
C PRO A 67 -18.89 -0.11 22.62
N ASP A 68 -18.89 -1.17 21.79
CA ASP A 68 -18.65 -2.54 22.25
C ASP A 68 -17.15 -2.90 22.30
N CYS A 69 -16.33 -2.34 21.41
CA CYS A 69 -14.92 -2.75 21.27
C CYS A 69 -13.91 -1.61 21.07
N GLY A 70 -14.35 -0.35 21.04
CA GLY A 70 -13.48 0.83 20.94
C GLY A 70 -12.82 1.06 19.57
N ALA A 71 -12.95 0.15 18.61
CA ALA A 71 -12.43 0.33 17.26
C ALA A 71 -13.16 1.47 16.52
N ILE A 72 -12.44 2.27 15.74
CA ILE A 72 -13.05 3.31 14.89
C ILE A 72 -13.98 2.66 13.86
N MET A 73 -15.22 3.15 13.81
CA MET A 73 -16.23 2.63 12.89
C MET A 73 -16.08 3.24 11.49
N ILE A 74 -16.52 2.52 10.46
CA ILE A 74 -16.45 2.95 9.05
C ILE A 74 -17.85 3.22 8.52
N ARG A 75 -18.02 4.29 7.75
CA ARG A 75 -19.33 4.64 7.17
C ARG A 75 -19.69 3.66 6.06
N SER A 76 -20.87 3.06 6.15
CA SER A 76 -21.45 2.14 5.17
C SER A 76 -22.83 2.67 4.76
N GLY A 77 -22.85 3.62 3.82
CA GLY A 77 -24.06 4.32 3.40
C GLY A 77 -24.54 5.33 4.45
N ALA A 78 -25.75 5.15 4.98
CA ALA A 78 -26.29 5.98 6.05
C ALA A 78 -25.77 5.58 7.45
N CYS A 79 -25.31 4.34 7.61
CA CYS A 79 -24.87 3.79 8.90
C CYS A 79 -23.34 3.86 9.08
N TYR A 80 -22.91 3.60 10.31
CA TYR A 80 -21.55 3.19 10.65
C TYR A 80 -21.50 1.71 11.00
N LYS A 81 -20.43 1.03 10.57
CA LYS A 81 -20.18 -0.39 10.86
C LYS A 81 -18.78 -0.56 11.46
N CYS A 82 -18.69 -1.35 12.52
CA CYS A 82 -17.43 -1.78 13.09
C CYS A 82 -16.88 -3.00 12.32
N MET A 83 -15.63 -2.92 11.86
CA MET A 83 -14.97 -4.04 11.18
C MET A 83 -14.41 -5.09 12.15
N ASN A 84 -14.32 -4.78 13.45
CA ASN A 84 -13.74 -5.69 14.44
C ASN A 84 -14.79 -6.59 15.11
N CYS A 85 -15.95 -6.03 15.50
CA CYS A 85 -17.01 -6.78 16.19
C CYS A 85 -18.33 -6.87 15.41
N GLY A 86 -18.46 -6.15 14.28
CA GLY A 86 -19.66 -6.16 13.46
C GLY A 86 -20.81 -5.26 13.95
N ALA A 87 -20.65 -4.56 15.08
CA ALA A 87 -21.64 -3.60 15.58
C ALA A 87 -21.98 -2.51 14.55
N VAL A 88 -23.24 -2.09 14.52
CA VAL A 88 -23.76 -1.05 13.61
C VAL A 88 -24.44 0.07 14.38
N SER A 89 -24.27 1.31 13.94
CA SER A 89 -24.87 2.49 14.58
C SER A 89 -25.30 3.54 13.55
N GLY A 90 -26.34 4.33 13.86
CA GLY A 90 -26.75 5.48 13.05
C GLY A 90 -27.48 5.15 11.75
N CYS A 91 -28.16 4.01 11.66
CA CYS A 91 -29.03 3.70 10.53
C CYS A 91 -30.37 4.43 10.67
N SER A 92 -30.70 5.36 9.76
CA SER A 92 -32.02 6.00 9.65
C SER A 92 -32.89 5.31 8.61
#